data_AF-A0A170YEL2-F1
#
_entry.id   AF-A0A170YEL2-F1
#
_cell.length_a   1.000
_cell.length_b   1.000
_cell.length_c   1.000
_cell.angle_alpha   90.00
_cell.angle_beta   90.00
_cell.angle_gamma   90.00
#
_symmetry.space_group_name_H-M   'P 1'
#
loop_
_entity.id
_entity.type
_entity.pdbx_description
1 polymer ?
#
loop_
_entity_poly.entity_id
_entity_poly.type
_entity_poly.pdbx_seq_one_letter_code
_entity_poly.pdbx_strand_id
1 'polypeptide(L)'
;VENATTFDYVLHFLAFFWKVLFSLIPPPGIFGGWLCFLISLACIGIMTAIIGDLATLFGCLVGLEDTMTAITLVALGTSMPDTFASRAALIGGKYADDAIGNINGSNSVNIFLGIGLPWSLAAIYHTVKGSEFLVPSGGLGFSVLMYSIASIIALSLLMLRRNLQFFGKQKLVARL
;
A
#
# COMPACT_ATOMS: atom_id res chain seq x y z
N VAL A 1 -21.27 21.23 14.06
CA VAL A 1 -22.26 21.07 12.97
C VAL A 1 -22.61 22.42 12.32
N GLU A 2 -22.40 23.55 13.00
CA GLU A 2 -22.78 24.89 12.50
C GLU A 2 -21.98 25.46 11.32
N ASN A 3 -20.86 24.85 10.89
CA ASN A 3 -20.07 25.30 9.73
C ASN A 3 -19.75 24.17 8.73
N ALA A 4 -20.64 23.18 8.58
CA ALA A 4 -20.44 22.09 7.63
C ALA A 4 -20.93 22.50 6.24
N THR A 5 -20.04 22.46 5.25
CA THR A 5 -20.38 22.70 3.84
C THR A 5 -21.19 21.52 3.27
N THR A 6 -21.95 21.74 2.19
CA THR A 6 -22.68 20.65 1.49
C THR A 6 -21.75 19.51 1.08
N PHE A 7 -20.50 19.83 0.79
CA PHE A 7 -19.45 18.84 0.50
C PHE A 7 -19.10 17.98 1.72
N ASP A 8 -19.03 18.56 2.91
CA ASP A 8 -18.79 17.82 4.16
C ASP A 8 -19.90 16.82 4.46
N TYR A 9 -21.16 17.17 4.15
CA TYR A 9 -22.30 16.27 4.31
C TYR A 9 -22.25 15.08 3.34
N VAL A 10 -21.92 15.32 2.07
CA VAL A 10 -21.76 14.26 1.07
C VAL A 10 -20.60 13.32 1.46
N LEU A 11 -19.46 13.88 1.85
CA LEU A 11 -18.33 13.10 2.37
C LEU A 11 -18.69 12.30 3.62
N HIS A 12 -19.47 12.90 4.53
CA HIS A 12 -19.91 12.21 5.75
C HIS A 12 -20.80 11.00 5.43
N PHE A 13 -21.73 11.16 4.48
CA PHE A 13 -22.60 10.07 4.05
C PHE A 13 -21.82 8.95 3.37
N LEU A 14 -20.91 9.28 2.44
CA LEU A 14 -20.07 8.30 1.74
C LEU A 14 -19.12 7.58 2.70
N ALA A 15 -18.56 8.27 3.68
CA ALA A 15 -17.66 7.69 4.67
C ALA A 15 -18.40 7.00 5.83
N PHE A 16 -19.74 7.09 5.91
CA PHE A 16 -20.50 6.58 7.05
C PHE A 16 -20.30 5.08 7.23
N PHE A 17 -20.39 4.31 6.14
CA PHE A 17 -20.11 2.88 6.13
C PHE A 17 -18.73 2.58 6.72
N TRP A 18 -17.71 3.33 6.29
CA TRP A 18 -16.33 3.15 6.74
C TRP A 18 -16.12 3.56 8.20
N LYS A 19 -16.82 4.60 8.68
CA LYS A 19 -16.78 5.02 10.09
C LYS A 19 -17.39 3.98 11.02
N VAL A 20 -18.50 3.36 10.62
CA VAL A 20 -19.13 2.28 11.40
C VAL A 20 -18.22 1.07 11.44
N LEU A 21 -17.64 0.70 10.31
CA LEU A 21 -16.72 -0.43 10.23
C LEU A 21 -15.46 -0.22 11.07
N PHE A 22 -14.88 0.99 11.09
CA PHE A 22 -13.73 1.30 11.93
C PHE A 22 -14.06 1.67 13.38
N SER A 23 -15.33 1.91 13.71
CA SER A 23 -15.76 2.05 15.10
C SER A 23 -15.62 0.74 15.91
N LEU A 24 -15.42 -0.39 15.24
CA LEU A 24 -15.12 -1.68 15.86
C LEU A 24 -13.69 -1.76 16.40
N ILE A 25 -12.81 -0.85 15.99
CA ILE A 25 -11.43 -0.79 16.48
C ILE A 25 -11.44 -0.11 17.85
N PRO A 26 -10.95 -0.77 18.92
CA PRO A 26 -10.99 -0.20 20.26
C PRO A 26 -10.08 1.03 20.38
N PRO A 27 -10.41 1.96 21.28
CA PRO A 27 -9.66 3.20 21.40
C PRO A 27 -8.21 2.95 21.85
N PRO A 28 -7.25 3.79 21.40
CA PRO A 28 -5.81 3.62 21.71
C PRO A 28 -5.45 3.70 23.19
N GLY A 29 -6.35 4.23 24.03
CA GLY A 29 -6.14 4.35 25.48
C GLY A 29 -6.25 3.04 26.26
N ILE A 30 -6.73 1.95 25.64
CA ILE A 30 -6.90 0.65 26.30
C ILE A 30 -5.64 -0.21 26.09
N PHE A 31 -5.13 -0.85 27.15
CA PHE A 31 -3.96 -1.76 27.11
C PHE A 31 -2.70 -1.16 26.44
N GLY A 32 -2.45 0.14 26.65
CA GLY A 32 -1.27 0.82 26.09
C GLY A 32 -1.24 0.87 24.56
N GLY A 33 -2.39 0.74 23.89
CA GLY A 33 -2.52 0.81 22.43
C GLY A 33 -2.30 -0.51 21.70
N TRP A 34 -1.80 -1.56 22.36
CA TRP A 34 -1.56 -2.87 21.74
C TRP A 34 -2.82 -3.53 21.21
N LEU A 35 -3.93 -3.40 21.95
CA LEU A 35 -5.21 -3.98 21.55
C LEU A 35 -5.75 -3.28 20.28
N CYS A 36 -5.66 -1.95 20.22
CA CYS A 36 -6.00 -1.17 19.04
C CYS A 36 -5.15 -1.57 17.83
N PHE A 37 -3.84 -1.78 18.03
CA PHE A 37 -2.91 -2.16 16.98
C PHE A 37 -3.20 -3.56 16.39
N LEU A 38 -3.43 -4.57 17.23
CA LEU A 38 -3.69 -5.93 16.75
C LEU A 38 -5.04 -6.03 16.03
N ILE A 39 -6.07 -5.36 16.54
CA ILE A 39 -7.41 -5.39 15.92
C ILE A 39 -7.41 -4.61 14.61
N SER A 40 -6.74 -3.44 14.55
CA SER A 40 -6.62 -2.70 13.29
C SER A 40 -5.84 -3.49 12.24
N LEU A 41 -4.76 -4.17 12.63
CA LEU A 41 -3.99 -5.05 11.74
C LEU A 41 -4.85 -6.19 11.20
N ALA A 42 -5.67 -6.83 12.04
CA ALA A 42 -6.60 -7.88 11.62
C ALA A 42 -7.69 -7.35 10.66
N CYS A 43 -8.28 -6.19 10.95
CA CYS A 43 -9.27 -5.55 10.06
C CYS A 43 -8.68 -5.21 8.70
N ILE A 44 -7.46 -4.67 8.65
CA ILE A 44 -6.74 -4.38 7.40
C ILE A 44 -6.46 -5.68 6.63
N GLY A 45 -6.06 -6.75 7.32
CA GLY A 45 -5.84 -8.06 6.72
C GLY A 45 -7.10 -8.62 6.05
N ILE A 46 -8.23 -8.61 6.77
CA ILE A 46 -9.53 -9.06 6.24
C ILE A 46 -9.95 -8.20 5.05
N MET A 47 -9.82 -6.88 5.15
CA MET A 47 -10.18 -5.97 4.05
C MET A 47 -9.32 -6.18 2.81
N THR A 48 -8.02 -6.36 3.00
CA THR A 48 -7.09 -6.63 1.90
C THR A 48 -7.43 -7.96 1.20
N ALA A 49 -7.83 -8.98 1.95
CA ALA A 49 -8.28 -10.25 1.38
C ALA A 49 -9.53 -10.08 0.51
N ILE A 50 -10.55 -9.37 1.02
CA ILE A 50 -11.78 -9.08 0.26
C ILE A 50 -11.47 -8.27 -1.01
N ILE A 51 -10.62 -7.26 -0.92
CA ILE A 51 -10.21 -6.45 -2.07
C ILE A 51 -9.46 -7.30 -3.10
N GLY A 52 -8.61 -8.23 -2.66
CA GLY A 52 -7.92 -9.18 -3.53
C GLY A 52 -8.90 -10.03 -4.34
N ASP A 53 -9.87 -10.64 -3.67
CA ASP A 53 -10.89 -11.46 -4.34
C ASP A 53 -11.73 -10.66 -5.34
N LEU A 54 -12.12 -9.43 -4.97
CA LEU A 54 -12.85 -8.53 -5.87
C LEU A 54 -12.01 -8.08 -7.07
N ALA A 55 -10.71 -7.84 -6.89
CA ALA A 55 -9.80 -7.46 -7.97
C ALA A 55 -9.62 -8.60 -8.98
N THR A 56 -9.52 -9.85 -8.52
CA THR A 56 -9.50 -11.04 -9.39
C THR A 56 -10.81 -11.19 -10.16
N LEU A 57 -11.95 -11.03 -9.50
CA LEU A 57 -13.26 -11.07 -10.16
C LEU A 57 -13.38 -9.97 -11.23
N PHE A 58 -12.93 -8.76 -10.91
CA PHE A 58 -12.90 -7.65 -11.88
C PHE A 58 -11.98 -7.95 -13.07
N GLY A 59 -10.81 -8.54 -12.84
CA GLY A 59 -9.90 -8.99 -13.90
C GLY A 59 -10.56 -9.98 -14.85
N CYS A 60 -11.28 -10.95 -14.32
CA CYS A 60 -12.06 -11.91 -15.10
C CYS A 60 -13.12 -11.23 -15.98
N LEU A 61 -13.80 -10.20 -15.47
CA LEU A 61 -14.84 -9.47 -16.21
C LEU A 61 -14.26 -8.62 -17.35
N VAL A 62 -13.07 -8.05 -17.16
CA VAL A 62 -12.41 -7.18 -18.15
C VAL A 62 -11.52 -7.98 -19.12
N GLY A 63 -11.28 -9.27 -18.84
CA GLY A 63 -10.37 -10.11 -19.63
C GLY A 63 -8.89 -9.80 -19.39
N LEU A 64 -8.56 -9.26 -18.21
CA LEU A 64 -7.19 -9.02 -17.78
C LEU A 64 -6.67 -10.23 -17.01
N GLU A 65 -5.40 -10.58 -17.23
CA GLU A 65 -4.73 -11.61 -16.45
C GLU A 65 -4.66 -11.20 -14.96
N ASP A 66 -4.88 -12.15 -14.06
CA ASP A 66 -4.88 -11.92 -12.60
C ASP A 66 -3.58 -11.27 -12.12
N THR A 67 -2.46 -11.61 -12.76
CA THR A 67 -1.16 -10.99 -12.50
C THR A 67 -1.20 -9.46 -12.75
N MET A 68 -1.89 -9.01 -13.79
CA MET A 68 -1.97 -7.58 -14.13
C MET A 68 -2.87 -6.82 -13.16
N THR A 69 -4.02 -7.38 -12.80
CA THR A 69 -4.94 -6.74 -11.86
C THR A 69 -4.33 -6.65 -10.47
N ALA A 70 -3.58 -7.67 -10.03
CA ALA A 70 -2.83 -7.62 -8.78
C ALA A 70 -1.74 -6.52 -8.78
N ILE A 71 -0.91 -6.45 -9.81
CA ILE A 71 0.21 -5.49 -9.88
C ILE A 71 -0.28 -4.05 -10.08
N THR A 72 -1.42 -3.85 -10.73
CA THR A 72 -1.93 -2.50 -11.02
C THR A 72 -2.93 -2.03 -9.98
N LEU A 73 -4.05 -2.73 -9.78
CA LEU A 73 -5.14 -2.26 -8.92
C LEU A 73 -4.83 -2.50 -7.44
N VAL A 74 -4.43 -3.73 -7.10
CA VAL A 74 -4.19 -4.10 -5.69
C VAL A 74 -2.94 -3.40 -5.16
N ALA A 75 -1.83 -3.45 -5.90
CA ALA A 75 -0.58 -2.83 -5.46
C ALA A 75 -0.65 -1.29 -5.39
N LEU A 76 -1.39 -0.63 -6.29
CA LEU A 76 -1.67 0.81 -6.14
C LEU A 76 -2.51 1.08 -4.89
N GLY A 77 -3.56 0.28 -4.69
CA GLY A 77 -4.47 0.42 -3.55
C GLY A 77 -3.78 0.31 -2.19
N THR A 78 -2.81 -0.59 -2.05
CA THR A 78 -2.02 -0.74 -0.81
C THR A 78 -0.97 0.35 -0.63
N SER A 79 -0.38 0.86 -1.72
CA SER A 79 0.70 1.86 -1.65
C SER A 79 0.19 3.30 -1.48
N MET A 80 -1.06 3.58 -1.85
CA MET A 80 -1.67 4.91 -1.68
C MET A 80 -1.75 5.35 -0.20
N PRO A 81 -2.26 4.52 0.74
CA PRO A 81 -2.21 4.82 2.17
C PRO A 81 -0.79 5.10 2.69
N ASP A 82 0.21 4.30 2.30
CA ASP A 82 1.60 4.50 2.71
C ASP A 82 2.14 5.85 2.23
N THR A 83 1.77 6.24 1.00
CA THR A 83 2.14 7.54 0.45
C THR A 83 1.50 8.68 1.25
N PHE A 84 0.22 8.54 1.63
CA PHE A 84 -0.46 9.53 2.46
C PHE A 84 0.11 9.60 3.88
N ALA A 85 0.44 8.47 4.49
CA ALA A 85 1.08 8.40 5.80
C ALA A 85 2.46 9.08 5.78
N SER A 86 3.28 8.78 4.77
CA SER A 86 4.59 9.41 4.57
C SER A 86 4.46 10.93 4.35
N ARG A 87 3.46 11.36 3.59
CA ARG A 87 3.17 12.78 3.38
C ARG A 87 2.70 13.47 4.67
N ALA A 88 1.86 12.81 5.46
CA ALA A 88 1.40 13.34 6.74
C ALA A 88 2.59 13.48 7.72
N ALA A 89 3.50 12.51 7.74
CA ALA A 89 4.74 12.56 8.53
C ALA A 89 5.63 13.75 8.10
N LEU A 90 5.76 14.03 6.80
CA LEU A 90 6.50 15.21 6.31
C LEU A 90 5.87 16.55 6.72
N ILE A 91 4.53 16.62 6.78
CA ILE A 91 3.82 17.85 7.14
C ILE A 91 3.84 18.09 8.65
N GLY A 92 3.75 17.01 9.45
CA GLY A 92 3.76 17.08 10.91
C GLY A 92 5.14 17.12 11.55
N GLY A 93 6.16 16.57 10.87
CA GLY A 93 7.53 16.46 11.35
C GLY A 93 8.39 17.68 11.00
N LYS A 94 9.35 18.00 11.87
CA LYS A 94 10.38 19.01 11.58
C LYS A 94 11.42 18.50 10.57
N TYR A 95 11.62 17.19 10.53
CA TYR A 95 12.62 16.49 9.72
C TYR A 95 11.95 15.45 8.83
N ALA A 96 12.64 15.05 7.76
CA ALA A 96 12.13 14.05 6.81
C ALA A 96 12.34 12.60 7.28
N ASP A 97 12.98 12.40 8.43
CA ASP A 97 13.38 11.09 8.95
C ASP A 97 12.19 10.16 9.15
N ASP A 98 11.07 10.70 9.67
CA ASP A 98 9.84 9.94 9.89
C ASP A 98 9.24 9.42 8.58
N ALA A 99 9.31 10.23 7.52
CA ALA A 99 8.80 9.84 6.21
C ALA A 99 9.70 8.84 5.51
N ILE A 100 11.03 9.00 5.63
CA ILE A 100 12.01 8.03 5.11
C ILE A 100 11.84 6.69 5.83
N GLY A 101 11.70 6.73 7.16
CA GLY A 101 11.43 5.54 7.99
C GLY A 101 10.16 4.81 7.56
N ASN A 102 9.07 5.55 7.30
CA ASN A 102 7.82 4.96 6.84
C ASN A 102 7.95 4.29 5.46
N ILE A 103 8.56 4.97 4.49
CA ILE A 103 8.75 4.43 3.12
C ILE A 103 9.64 3.19 3.12
N ASN A 104 10.77 3.24 3.83
CA ASN A 104 11.66 2.07 3.90
C ASN A 104 11.04 0.93 4.71
N GLY A 105 10.33 1.24 5.79
CA GLY A 105 9.64 0.27 6.63
C GLY A 105 8.56 -0.49 5.86
N SER A 106 7.64 0.22 5.19
CA SER A 106 6.54 -0.40 4.44
C SER A 106 7.04 -1.27 3.28
N ASN A 107 8.04 -0.80 2.53
CA ASN A 107 8.66 -1.58 1.45
C ASN A 107 9.36 -2.84 1.97
N SER A 108 10.04 -2.74 3.12
CA SER A 108 10.68 -3.90 3.75
C SER A 108 9.64 -4.94 4.18
N VAL A 109 8.53 -4.50 4.78
CA VAL A 109 7.41 -5.38 5.15
C VAL A 109 6.81 -6.06 3.92
N ASN A 110 6.59 -5.33 2.81
CA ASN A 110 6.03 -5.90 1.59
C ASN A 110 6.92 -7.01 1.00
N ILE A 111 8.24 -6.82 0.99
CA ILE A 111 9.16 -7.82 0.43
C ILE A 111 9.33 -8.99 1.39
N PHE A 112 9.66 -8.74 2.66
CA PHE A 112 10.00 -9.79 3.61
C PHE A 112 8.76 -10.51 4.16
N LEU A 113 7.74 -9.77 4.58
CA LEU A 113 6.52 -10.34 5.14
C LEU A 113 5.47 -10.64 4.07
N GLY A 114 5.37 -9.83 3.01
CA GLY A 114 4.40 -10.03 1.94
C GLY A 114 4.76 -11.19 0.99
N ILE A 115 6.03 -11.29 0.58
CA ILE A 115 6.49 -12.36 -0.33
C ILE A 115 7.30 -13.43 0.41
N GLY A 116 8.24 -13.00 1.26
CA GLY A 116 9.17 -13.92 1.94
C GLY A 116 8.48 -14.90 2.89
N LEU A 117 7.60 -14.43 3.78
CA LEU A 117 6.93 -15.29 4.75
C LEU A 117 6.03 -16.36 4.10
N PRO A 118 5.09 -16.04 3.18
CA PRO A 118 4.28 -17.06 2.52
C PRO A 118 5.12 -18.10 1.78
N TRP A 119 6.18 -17.67 1.10
CA TRP A 119 7.09 -18.57 0.39
C TRP A 119 7.81 -19.52 1.35
N SER A 120 8.35 -19.01 2.47
CA SER A 120 8.97 -19.85 3.50
C SER A 120 7.98 -20.83 4.12
N LEU A 121 6.76 -20.40 4.43
CA LEU A 121 5.71 -21.27 4.97
C LEU A 121 5.35 -22.39 3.98
N ALA A 122 5.17 -22.07 2.71
CA ALA A 122 4.88 -23.04 1.66
C ALA A 122 6.04 -24.04 1.50
N ALA A 123 7.28 -23.57 1.44
CA ALA A 123 8.46 -24.42 1.33
C ALA A 123 8.56 -25.41 2.51
N ILE A 124 8.35 -24.93 3.75
CA ILE A 124 8.36 -25.79 4.94
C ILE A 124 7.23 -26.82 4.87
N TYR A 125 6.00 -26.40 4.53
CA TYR A 125 4.85 -27.30 4.42
C TYR A 125 5.09 -28.44 3.40
N HIS A 126 5.60 -28.10 2.21
CA HIS A 126 5.90 -29.07 1.16
C HIS A 126 7.05 -30.01 1.55
N THR A 127 8.06 -29.49 2.26
CA THR A 127 9.16 -30.30 2.82
C THR A 127 8.64 -31.33 3.82
N VAL A 128 7.76 -30.93 4.73
CA VAL A 128 7.17 -31.82 5.75
C VAL A 128 6.28 -32.89 5.11
N LYS A 129 5.54 -32.54 4.05
CA LYS A 129 4.69 -33.50 3.33
C LYS A 129 5.42 -34.40 2.32
N GLY A 130 6.71 -34.17 2.07
CA GLY A 130 7.48 -34.91 1.07
C GLY A 130 6.99 -34.67 -0.37
N SER A 131 6.34 -33.54 -0.62
CA SER A 131 5.83 -33.14 -1.94
C SER A 131 6.73 -32.08 -2.56
N GLU A 132 6.89 -32.08 -3.88
CA GLU A 132 7.64 -31.02 -4.56
C GLU A 132 6.85 -29.70 -4.58
N PHE A 133 7.55 -28.60 -4.28
CA PHE A 133 7.00 -27.25 -4.36
C PHE A 133 7.25 -26.66 -5.75
N LEU A 134 6.36 -26.96 -6.70
CA LEU A 134 6.42 -26.43 -8.06
C LEU A 134 5.72 -25.08 -8.13
N VAL A 135 6.50 -24.00 -8.25
CA VAL A 135 5.96 -22.66 -8.47
C VAL A 135 6.03 -22.33 -9.96
N PRO A 136 4.90 -22.18 -10.66
CA PRO A 136 4.93 -21.81 -12.08
C PRO A 136 5.55 -20.42 -12.21
N SER A 137 6.56 -20.29 -13.06
CA SER A 137 7.27 -19.02 -13.29
C SER A 137 6.43 -17.97 -14.02
N GLY A 138 5.25 -18.34 -14.53
CA GLY A 138 4.19 -17.45 -15.02
C GLY A 138 4.64 -16.18 -15.76
N GLY A 139 3.85 -15.11 -15.65
CA GLY A 139 4.13 -13.79 -16.21
C GLY A 139 5.26 -13.01 -15.51
N LEU A 140 6.23 -13.66 -14.85
CA LEU A 140 7.32 -12.97 -14.15
C LEU A 140 8.11 -12.07 -15.10
N GLY A 141 8.44 -12.55 -16.30
CA GLY A 141 9.14 -11.76 -17.31
C GLY A 141 8.36 -10.52 -17.73
N PHE A 142 7.05 -10.65 -17.90
CA PHE A 142 6.17 -9.53 -18.22
C PHE A 142 6.08 -8.52 -17.06
N SER A 143 5.95 -9.02 -15.82
CA SER A 143 5.88 -8.20 -14.62
C SER A 143 7.16 -7.37 -14.41
N VAL A 144 8.32 -7.99 -14.63
CA VAL A 144 9.63 -7.31 -14.57
C VAL A 144 9.76 -6.27 -15.67
N LEU A 145 9.28 -6.56 -16.88
CA LEU A 145 9.28 -5.61 -18.00
C LEU A 145 8.43 -4.38 -17.68
N MET A 146 7.19 -4.58 -17.23
CA MET A 146 6.28 -3.51 -16.82
C MET A 146 6.86 -2.65 -15.71
N TYR A 147 7.41 -3.27 -14.66
CA TYR A 147 8.08 -2.56 -13.57
C TYR A 147 9.28 -1.75 -14.08
N SER A 148 10.09 -2.32 -14.97
CA SER A 148 11.26 -1.64 -15.54
C SER A 148 10.85 -0.42 -16.37
N ILE A 149 9.80 -0.54 -17.20
CA ILE A 149 9.26 0.58 -17.98
C ILE A 149 8.73 1.67 -17.05
N ALA A 150 7.92 1.31 -16.05
CA ALA A 150 7.37 2.26 -15.08
C ALA A 150 8.48 2.98 -14.28
N SER A 151 9.51 2.24 -13.86
CA SER A 151 10.70 2.77 -13.19
C SER A 151 11.45 3.77 -14.07
N ILE A 152 11.72 3.41 -15.34
CA ILE A 152 12.40 4.30 -16.29
C ILE A 152 11.58 5.57 -16.51
N ILE A 153 10.26 5.46 -16.69
CA ILE A 153 9.37 6.62 -16.83
C ILE A 153 9.42 7.49 -15.58
N ALA A 154 9.27 6.91 -14.39
CA ALA A 154 9.30 7.64 -13.13
C ALA A 154 10.64 8.36 -12.92
N LEU A 155 11.77 7.68 -13.13
CA LEU A 155 13.10 8.26 -13.05
C LEU A 155 13.31 9.35 -14.10
N SER A 156 12.87 9.13 -15.33
CA SER A 156 12.95 10.12 -16.40
C SER A 156 12.14 11.37 -16.08
N LEU A 157 10.92 11.21 -15.54
CA LEU A 157 10.08 12.32 -15.08
C LEU A 157 10.73 13.07 -13.92
N LEU A 158 11.33 12.37 -12.95
CA LEU A 158 12.05 12.98 -11.85
C LEU A 158 13.30 13.74 -12.33
N MET A 159 14.07 13.17 -13.26
CA MET A 159 15.24 13.81 -13.86
C MET A 159 14.84 15.02 -14.70
N LEU A 160 13.78 14.91 -15.51
CA LEU A 160 13.24 16.00 -16.31
C LEU A 160 12.76 17.14 -15.41
N ARG A 161 12.01 16.82 -14.35
CA ARG A 161 11.57 17.80 -13.34
C ARG A 161 12.75 18.45 -12.62
N ARG A 162 13.84 17.71 -12.38
CA ARG A 162 15.06 18.25 -11.76
C ARG A 162 15.81 19.21 -12.70
N ASN A 163 15.81 18.93 -14.01
CA ASN A 163 16.59 19.69 -15.00
C ASN A 163 15.81 20.86 -15.64
N LEU A 164 14.47 20.80 -15.70
CA LEU A 164 13.66 21.90 -16.20
C LEU A 164 13.43 22.94 -15.09
N GLN A 165 14.16 24.07 -15.16
CA GLN A 165 14.03 25.20 -14.23
C GLN A 165 12.65 25.89 -14.27
N PHE A 166 11.79 25.53 -15.22
CA PHE A 166 10.46 26.10 -15.44
C PHE A 166 9.48 25.87 -14.25
N PHE A 167 9.65 24.79 -13.48
CA PHE A 167 8.79 24.49 -12.31
C PHE A 167 9.27 25.12 -10.99
N GLY A 168 10.22 26.05 -11.05
CA GLY A 168 10.73 26.80 -9.90
C GLY A 168 11.87 26.07 -9.18
N LYS A 169 12.86 26.85 -8.74
CA LYS A 169 13.93 26.38 -7.83
C LYS A 169 13.31 26.04 -6.48
N GLN A 170 12.73 24.86 -6.34
CA GLN A 170 12.47 24.32 -5.02
C GLN A 170 13.82 23.92 -4.44
N LYS A 171 14.42 24.85 -3.69
CA LYS A 171 15.33 24.47 -2.62
C LYS A 171 14.59 23.37 -1.85
N LEU A 172 15.16 22.18 -1.85
CA LEU A 172 14.91 21.24 -0.77
C LEU A 172 15.17 22.04 0.50
N VAL A 173 14.10 22.52 1.14
CA VAL A 173 14.16 22.93 2.54
C VAL A 173 14.15 21.65 3.36
N ALA A 174 15.05 20.72 3.02
CA ALA A 174 15.68 19.93 4.04
C ALA A 174 16.54 20.95 4.79
N ARG A 175 15.98 21.57 5.82
CA ARG A 175 16.82 22.09 6.90
C ARG A 175 17.48 20.84 7.50
N LEU A 176 18.66 20.50 6.97
CA LEU A 176 19.66 19.73 7.68
C LEU A 176 19.90 20.40 9.05
#